data_AF-A0A2M7AQF6-F1
#
_entry.id   AF-A0A2M7AQF6-F1
#
_cell.length_a   1.000
_cell.length_b   1.000
_cell.length_c   1.000
_cell.angle_alpha   90.00
_cell.angle_beta   90.00
_cell.angle_gamma   90.00
#
_symmetry.space_group_name_H-M   'P 1'
#
loop_
_entity.id
_entity.type
_entity.pdbx_description
1 polymer ?
#
loop_
_entity_poly.entity_id
_entity_poly.type
_entity_poly.pdbx_seq_one_letter_code
_entity_poly.pdbx_strand_id
1 'polypeptide(L)'
;MQKDGSRKIDLLGLYGNFAKIFKTSSVDIVNLTHANPLLLFTVARKSKLLAGSQKDYNKFKLLAFHRYSDYQPYLKMEAEFVRERIAAYAQS
;
A
#
# COMPACT_ATOMS: atom_id res chain seq x y z
N MET A 1 6.07 -25.50 18.39
CA MET A 1 5.79 -24.05 18.53
C MET A 1 7.07 -23.29 18.20
N GLN A 2 7.21 -22.79 16.96
CA GLN A 2 8.35 -21.93 16.60
C GLN A 2 8.05 -20.51 17.06
N LYS A 3 9.00 -19.91 17.78
CA LYS A 3 8.93 -18.56 18.32
C LYS A 3 8.95 -17.56 17.16
N ASP A 4 7.89 -16.78 17.01
CA ASP A 4 7.87 -15.60 16.16
C ASP A 4 8.81 -14.54 16.76
N GLY A 5 10.06 -14.55 16.32
CA GLY A 5 11.02 -13.49 16.60
C GLY A 5 10.74 -12.34 15.65
N SER A 6 9.87 -11.42 16.06
CA SER A 6 9.58 -10.18 15.34
C SER A 6 10.84 -9.31 15.24
N ARG A 7 11.71 -9.61 14.27
CA ARG A 7 12.81 -8.71 13.92
C ARG A 7 12.19 -7.41 13.43
N LYS A 8 12.37 -6.35 14.22
CA LYS A 8 12.06 -4.99 13.82
C LYS A 8 12.82 -4.69 12.52
N ILE A 9 12.10 -4.38 11.45
CA ILE A 9 12.71 -3.95 10.20
C ILE A 9 13.38 -2.59 10.46
N ASP A 10 14.68 -2.50 10.20
CA ASP A 10 15.40 -1.23 10.22
C ASP A 10 15.02 -0.41 8.98
N LEU A 11 13.89 0.30 9.09
CA LEU A 11 13.37 1.15 8.02
C LEU A 11 14.35 2.28 7.69
N LEU A 12 15.01 2.87 8.68
CA LEU A 12 15.92 4.00 8.45
C LEU A 12 17.16 3.56 7.66
N GLY A 13 17.74 2.42 8.04
CA GLY A 13 18.81 1.80 7.26
C GLY A 13 18.37 1.47 5.83
N LEU A 14 17.15 0.96 5.65
CA LEU A 14 16.60 0.66 4.33
C LEU A 14 16.41 1.92 3.47
N TYR A 15 15.87 3.00 4.03
CA TYR A 15 15.77 4.30 3.36
C TYR A 15 17.15 4.83 2.96
N GLY A 16 18.13 4.79 3.87
CA GLY A 16 19.49 5.25 3.58
C GLY A 16 20.16 4.45 2.47
N ASN A 17 19.94 3.13 2.43
CA ASN A 17 20.47 2.27 1.38
C ASN A 17 19.82 2.55 0.03
N PHE A 18 18.49 2.66 -0.03
CA PHE A 18 17.81 2.99 -1.28
C PHE A 18 18.12 4.40 -1.78
N ALA A 19 18.25 5.38 -0.88
CA ALA A 19 18.61 6.72 -1.28
C ALA A 19 19.99 6.78 -1.96
N LYS A 20 20.95 5.99 -1.45
CA LYS A 20 22.27 5.83 -2.09
C LYS A 20 22.18 5.13 -3.43
N ILE A 21 21.43 4.02 -3.53
CA ILE A 21 21.30 3.23 -4.77
C ILE A 21 20.62 4.04 -5.87
N PHE A 22 19.49 4.69 -5.57
CA PHE A 22 18.72 5.46 -6.54
C PHE A 22 19.22 6.90 -6.70
N LYS A 23 20.25 7.30 -5.95
CA LYS A 23 20.81 8.66 -5.95
C LYS A 23 19.75 9.75 -5.74
N THR A 24 18.75 9.45 -4.92
CA THR A 24 17.67 10.38 -4.59
C THR A 24 17.16 10.13 -3.18
N SER A 25 16.80 11.17 -2.45
CA SER A 25 16.10 11.06 -1.16
C SER A 25 14.59 10.86 -1.32
N SER A 26 14.05 10.95 -2.54
CA SER A 26 12.62 10.81 -2.83
C SER A 26 12.22 9.33 -2.99
N VAL A 27 12.42 8.54 -1.95
CA VAL A 27 12.03 7.13 -1.91
C VAL A 27 10.97 6.97 -0.84
N ASP A 28 9.83 6.38 -1.20
CA ASP A 28 8.77 5.99 -0.26
C ASP A 28 8.72 4.47 -0.12
N ILE A 29 8.62 3.97 1.12
CA ILE A 29 8.53 2.54 1.43
C ILE A 29 7.20 2.26 2.11
N VAL A 30 6.46 1.28 1.59
CA VAL A 30 5.15 0.87 2.10
C VAL A 30 5.19 -0.59 2.56
N ASN A 31 4.66 -0.85 3.76
CA ASN A 31 4.39 -2.21 4.22
C ASN A 31 3.04 -2.70 3.67
N LEU A 32 3.08 -3.57 2.66
CA LEU A 32 1.88 -4.09 1.99
C LEU A 32 0.99 -4.96 2.89
N THR A 33 1.52 -5.51 3.99
CA THR A 33 0.71 -6.30 4.94
C THR A 33 -0.40 -5.47 5.59
N HIS A 34 -0.13 -4.18 5.82
CA HIS A 34 -1.02 -3.25 6.52
C HIS A 34 -1.54 -2.12 5.63
N ALA A 35 -1.27 -2.16 4.32
CA ALA A 35 -1.73 -1.12 3.40
C ALA A 35 -3.25 -1.17 3.23
N ASN A 36 -3.87 0.00 3.09
CA ASN A 36 -5.31 0.11 2.82
C ASN A 36 -5.68 -0.56 1.47
N PRO A 37 -6.93 -1.02 1.28
CA PRO A 37 -7.33 -1.76 0.08
C PRO A 37 -7.08 -1.01 -1.24
N LEU A 38 -7.24 0.32 -1.26
CA LEU A 38 -7.03 1.15 -2.45
C LEU A 38 -5.54 1.17 -2.87
N LEU A 39 -4.64 1.42 -1.93
CA LEU A 39 -3.20 1.41 -2.18
C LEU A 39 -2.71 0.01 -2.56
N LEU A 40 -3.16 -1.00 -1.82
CA LEU A 40 -2.80 -2.40 -2.06
C LEU A 40 -3.15 -2.82 -3.49
N PHE A 41 -4.35 -2.48 -3.97
CA PHE A 41 -4.79 -2.80 -5.32
C PHE A 41 -4.06 -1.98 -6.39
N THR A 42 -3.78 -0.71 -6.13
CA THR A 42 -2.97 0.13 -7.02
C THR A 42 -1.59 -0.49 -7.24
N VAL A 43 -0.93 -0.93 -6.17
CA VAL A 43 0.35 -1.65 -6.23
C VAL A 43 0.19 -2.97 -7.00
N ALA A 44 -0.82 -3.78 -6.70
CA ALA A 44 -1.05 -5.05 -7.42
C ALA A 44 -1.23 -4.86 -8.94
N ARG A 45 -1.85 -3.76 -9.37
CA ARG A 45 -2.07 -3.46 -10.79
C ARG A 45 -0.82 -2.94 -11.52
N LYS A 46 -0.01 -2.10 -10.87
CA LYS A 46 1.05 -1.32 -11.53
C LYS A 46 2.47 -1.73 -11.19
N SER A 47 2.66 -2.56 -10.16
CA SER A 47 4.01 -2.95 -9.70
C SER A 47 4.71 -3.92 -10.65
N LYS A 48 6.03 -4.01 -10.47
CA LYS A 48 6.88 -5.07 -11.02
C LYS A 48 7.50 -5.85 -9.85
N LEU A 49 7.53 -7.17 -9.95
CA LEU A 49 8.18 -8.02 -8.96
C LEU A 49 9.70 -7.84 -9.04
N LEU A 50 10.32 -7.40 -7.93
CA LEU A 50 11.78 -7.23 -7.83
C LEU A 50 12.45 -8.41 -7.11
N ALA A 51 11.76 -9.05 -6.17
CA ALA A 51 12.26 -10.18 -5.40
C ALA A 51 11.11 -11.09 -4.92
N GLY A 52 11.38 -12.37 -4.73
CA GLY A 52 10.41 -13.38 -4.31
C GLY A 52 9.86 -14.24 -5.45
N SER A 53 8.86 -15.07 -5.16
CA SER A 53 8.31 -16.02 -6.13
C SER A 53 7.16 -15.42 -6.95
N GLN A 54 7.08 -15.79 -8.23
CA GLN A 54 5.95 -15.39 -9.08
C GLN A 54 4.61 -15.94 -8.54
N LYS A 55 4.63 -17.11 -7.90
CA LYS A 55 3.46 -17.72 -7.26
C LYS A 55 2.90 -16.84 -6.16
N ASP A 56 3.75 -16.36 -5.25
CA ASP A 56 3.30 -15.51 -4.14
C ASP A 56 2.91 -14.12 -4.61
N TYR A 57 3.60 -13.59 -5.62
CA TYR A 57 3.19 -12.34 -6.27
C TYR A 57 1.80 -12.45 -6.93
N ASN A 58 1.49 -13.55 -7.61
CA ASN A 58 0.16 -13.78 -8.19
C ASN A 58 -0.92 -13.92 -7.09
N LYS A 59 -0.63 -14.63 -6.00
CA LYS A 59 -1.53 -14.70 -4.83
C LYS A 59 -1.78 -13.32 -4.24
N PHE A 60 -0.73 -12.51 -4.08
CA PHE A 60 -0.85 -11.12 -3.64
C PHE A 60 -1.78 -10.32 -4.54
N LYS A 61 -1.63 -10.41 -5.87
CA LYS A 61 -2.49 -9.69 -6.82
C LYS A 61 -3.95 -10.10 -6.69
N LEU A 62 -4.22 -11.40 -6.55
CA LEU A 62 -5.58 -11.91 -6.36
C LEU A 62 -6.19 -11.43 -5.03
N LEU A 63 -5.43 -11.52 -3.93
CA LEU A 63 -5.86 -11.03 -2.61
C LEU A 63 -6.19 -9.53 -2.66
N ALA A 64 -5.35 -8.72 -3.28
CA ALA A 64 -5.55 -7.29 -3.39
C ALA A 64 -6.80 -6.96 -4.21
N PHE A 65 -7.07 -7.71 -5.29
CA PHE A 65 -8.29 -7.56 -6.08
C PHE A 65 -9.55 -7.86 -5.27
N HIS A 66 -9.58 -8.96 -4.52
CA HIS A 66 -10.73 -9.30 -3.68
C HIS A 66 -10.96 -8.23 -2.60
N ARG A 67 -9.91 -7.86 -1.86
CA ARG A 67 -10.03 -6.81 -0.82
C ARG A 67 -10.53 -5.48 -1.37
N TYR A 68 -10.08 -5.08 -2.56
CA TYR A 68 -10.55 -3.85 -3.19
C TYR A 68 -12.00 -3.94 -3.65
N SER A 69 -12.41 -5.10 -4.18
CA SER A 69 -13.77 -5.36 -4.64
C SER A 69 -14.75 -5.28 -3.48
N ASP A 70 -14.44 -5.96 -2.37
CA ASP A 70 -15.23 -5.94 -1.15
C ASP A 70 -15.30 -4.53 -0.54
N TYR A 71 -14.23 -3.74 -0.68
CA TYR A 71 -14.14 -2.40 -0.12
C TYR A 71 -14.71 -1.28 -1.04
N GLN A 72 -15.11 -1.60 -2.28
CA GLN A 72 -15.64 -0.60 -3.22
C GLN A 72 -16.80 0.25 -2.69
N PRO A 73 -17.82 -0.33 -2.02
CA PRO A 73 -18.93 0.47 -1.52
C PRO A 73 -18.48 1.52 -0.51
N TYR A 74 -17.52 1.18 0.35
CA TYR A 74 -16.97 2.09 1.35
C TYR A 74 -16.18 3.23 0.72
N LEU A 75 -15.36 2.95 -0.30
CA LEU A 75 -14.64 4.00 -1.04
C LEU A 75 -15.60 4.99 -1.70
N LYS A 76 -16.72 4.50 -2.23
CA LYS A 76 -17.76 5.37 -2.80
C LYS A 76 -18.37 6.28 -1.74
N MET A 77 -18.74 5.70 -0.59
CA MET A 77 -19.30 6.43 0.55
C MET A 77 -18.32 7.48 1.10
N GLU A 78 -17.05 7.12 1.28
CA GLU A 78 -15.99 8.04 1.72
C GLU A 78 -15.83 9.21 0.74
N ALA A 79 -15.84 8.93 -0.56
CA ALA A 79 -15.72 9.95 -1.59
C ALA A 79 -16.95 10.88 -1.64
N GLU A 80 -18.16 10.36 -1.44
CA GLU A 80 -19.39 11.15 -1.31
C GLU A 80 -19.31 12.08 -0.10
N PHE A 81 -18.99 11.53 1.07
CA PHE A 81 -18.85 12.29 2.31
C PHE A 81 -17.81 13.43 2.18
N VAL A 82 -16.64 13.14 1.63
CA VAL A 82 -15.58 14.15 1.45
C VAL A 82 -16.05 15.26 0.49
N ARG A 83 -16.74 14.92 -0.60
CA ARG A 83 -17.28 15.94 -1.53
C ARG A 83 -18.29 16.87 -0.85
N GLU A 84 -19.20 16.32 -0.07
CA GLU A 84 -20.18 17.11 0.69
C GLU A 84 -19.49 18.08 1.66
N ARG A 85 -18.46 17.61 2.38
CA ARG A 85 -17.73 18.46 3.34
C ARG A 85 -16.92 19.55 2.65
N ILE A 86 -16.25 19.25 1.55
CA ILE A 86 -15.53 20.25 0.77
C ILE A 86 -16.48 21.33 0.24
N ALA A 87 -17.65 20.95 -0.26
CA ALA A 87 -18.65 21.91 -0.74
C ALA A 87 -19.14 22.83 0.39
N ALA A 88 -19.37 22.30 1.59
CA ALA A 88 -19.75 23.09 2.75
C ALA A 88 -18.67 24.11 3.15
N TYR A 89 -17.39 23.72 3.13
CA TYR A 89 -16.28 24.63 3.45
C TYR A 89 -15.97 25.66 2.35
N ALA A 90 -16.28 25.36 1.10
CA ALA A 90 -16.07 26.32 0.00
C ALA A 90 -17.14 27.44 -0.03
N GLN A 91 -18.26 27.25 0.68
CA GLN A 91 -19.35 28.22 0.80
C GLN A 91 -19.30 29.05 2.10
N SER A 92 -18.39 28.73 3.03
CA SER A 92 -18.11 29.46 4.26
C SER A 92 -16.93 30.42 4.09
#